data_AF-A0A090S6W7-F1
#
_entry.id   AF-A0A090S6W7-F1
#
_cell.length_a   1.000
_cell.length_b   1.000
_cell.length_c   1.000
_cell.angle_alpha   90.00
_cell.angle_beta   90.00
_cell.angle_gamma   90.00
#
_symmetry.space_group_name_H-M   'P 1'
#
loop_
_entity.id
_entity.type
_entity.pdbx_description
1 polymer ?
#
loop_
_entity_poly.entity_id
_entity_poly.type
_entity_poly.pdbx_seq_one_letter_code
_entity_poly.pdbx_strand_id
1 'polypeptide(L)' 'MVMLGHAWVMRRYYKHLPVERQQQLNRLENWAKRKKIGLWNQDNPMPPWKWRKKQAVV' A
#
# COMPACT_ATOMS: atom_id res chain seq x y z
N MET A 1 9.88 -5.10 -4.10
CA MET A 1 9.35 -4.46 -2.87
C MET A 1 7.83 -4.27 -2.89
N VAL A 2 7.24 -3.40 -3.73
CA VAL A 2 5.76 -3.24 -3.81
C VAL A 2 5.08 -4.39 -4.58
N MET A 3 5.66 -4.82 -5.71
CA MET A 3 5.12 -5.91 -6.53
C MET A 3 5.09 -7.27 -5.80
N LEU A 4 6.04 -7.48 -4.89
CA LEU A 4 6.12 -8.66 -4.02
C LEU A 4 5.11 -8.58 -2.85
N GLY A 5 4.31 -7.52 -2.76
CA GLY A 5 3.32 -7.36 -1.71
C GLY A 5 3.90 -7.10 -0.32
N HIS A 6 5.16 -6.69 -0.20
CA HIS A 6 5.80 -6.40 1.09
C HIS A 6 5.69 -4.93 1.52
N ALA A 7 5.15 -4.06 0.66
CA ALA A 7 5.08 -2.63 0.93
C ALA A 7 3.74 -2.03 0.49
N TRP A 8 3.28 -1.08 1.29
CA TRP A 8 2.10 -0.26 1.02
C TRP A 8 2.50 1.04 0.33
N VAL A 9 1.72 1.47 -0.66
CA VAL A 9 2.00 2.70 -1.37
C VAL A 9 1.49 3.90 -0.55
N MET A 10 2.43 4.72 -0.08
CA MET A 10 2.14 5.86 0.76
C MET A 10 1.81 7.10 -0.10
N ARG A 11 0.51 7.34 -0.31
CA ARG A 11 -0.01 8.45 -1.14
C ARG A 11 0.44 9.84 -0.67
N ARG A 12 0.84 9.98 0.60
CA ARG A 12 1.36 11.25 1.15
C ARG A 12 2.58 11.77 0.39
N TYR A 13 3.41 10.87 -0.15
CA TYR A 13 4.61 11.25 -0.89
C TYR A 13 4.35 11.52 -2.38
N TYR A 14 3.12 11.34 -2.88
CA TYR A 14 2.81 11.56 -4.30
C TYR A 14 3.12 12.99 -4.74
N LYS A 15 3.01 13.96 -3.84
CA LYS A 15 3.38 15.36 -4.10
C LYS A 15 4.82 15.57 -4.57
N HIS A 16 5.72 14.64 -4.24
CA HIS A 16 7.14 14.70 -4.61
C HIS A 16 7.49 13.73 -5.75
N LEU A 17 6.54 12.95 -6.25
CA LEU A 17 6.77 11.96 -7.30
C LEU A 17 6.13 12.39 -8.63
N PRO A 18 6.78 12.11 -9.77
CA PRO A 18 6.17 12.31 -11.08
C PRO A 18 4.95 11.40 -11.27
N VAL A 19 3.94 11.89 -12.00
CA VAL A 19 2.63 11.24 -12.18
C VAL A 19 2.76 9.80 -12.69
N GLU A 20 3.69 9.56 -13.62
CA GLU A 20 3.96 8.23 -14.17
C GLU A 20 4.37 7.22 -13.08
N ARG A 21 5.24 7.65 -12.17
CA ARG A 21 5.69 6.81 -11.04
C ARG A 21 4.56 6.55 -10.06
N GLN A 22 3.67 7.52 -9.83
CA GLN A 22 2.48 7.33 -9.01
C GLN A 22 1.54 6.27 -9.62
N GLN A 23 1.31 6.35 -10.93
CA GLN A 23 0.49 5.37 -11.65
C GLN A 23 1.13 3.98 -11.63
N GLN A 24 2.45 3.89 -11.81
CA GLN A 24 3.17 2.61 -11.74
C GLN A 24 3.04 1.97 -10.35
N LEU A 25 3.25 2.75 -9.28
CA LEU A 25 3.09 2.25 -7.91
C LEU A 25 1.66 1.77 -7.63
N ASN A 26 0.64 2.53 -8.05
CA ASN A 26 -0.76 2.12 -7.94
C ASN A 26 -1.04 0.80 -8.68
N ARG A 27 -0.51 0.65 -9.90
CA ARG A 27 -0.68 -0.58 -10.70
C ARG A 27 -0.01 -1.77 -10.02
N LEU A 28 1.20 -1.61 -9.48
CA LEU A 28 1.92 -2.67 -8.77
C LEU A 28 1.21 -3.08 -7.49
N GLU A 29 0.69 -2.12 -6.71
CA GLU A 29 -0.08 -2.41 -5.50
C GLU A 29 -1.37 -3.17 -5.83
N ASN A 30 -2.11 -2.71 -6.84
CA ASN A 30 -3.32 -3.40 -7.30
C ASN A 30 -3.03 -4.81 -7.83
N TRP A 31 -1.90 -4.99 -8.50
CA TRP A 31 -1.48 -6.31 -8.97
C TRP A 31 -1.20 -7.25 -7.79
N ALA A 32 -0.44 -6.80 -6.79
CA ALA A 32 -0.13 -7.57 -5.60
C ALA A 32 -1.39 -7.90 -4.77
N LYS A 33 -2.35 -6.96 -4.67
CA LYS A 33 -3.67 -7.16 -4.06
C LYS A 33 -4.47 -8.26 -4.74
N ARG A 34 -4.61 -8.19 -6.07
CA ARG A 34 -5.36 -9.19 -6.85
C ARG A 34 -4.74 -10.58 -6.77
N LYS A 35 -3.40 -10.64 -6.76
CA LYS A 35 -2.66 -11.89 -6.65
C LYS A 35 -2.52 -12.38 -5.20
N LYS A 36 -3.02 -11.63 -4.20
CA LYS A 36 -2.93 -11.95 -2.76
C LYS A 36 -1.49 -12.29 -2.32
N ILE A 37 -0.50 -11.54 -2.81
CA ILE A 37 0.92 -11.82 -2.55
C ILE A 37 1.35 -11.12 -1.27
N GLY A 38 2.09 -11.81 -0.39
CA GLY A 38 2.70 -11.21 0.79
C GLY A 38 1.68 -10.67 1.80
N LEU A 39 1.73 -9.36 2.08
CA LEU A 39 0.82 -8.70 3.03
C LEU A 39 -0.66 -8.77 2.60
N TRP A 40 -0.92 -9.02 1.32
CA TRP A 40 -2.27 -9.08 0.74
C TRP A 40 -2.92 -10.46 0.83
N ASN A 41 -2.23 -11.47 1.37
CA ASN A 41 -2.79 -12.81 1.58
C ASN A 41 -3.73 -12.88 2.81
N GLN A 42 -3.75 -11.83 3.64
CA GLN A 42 -4.63 -11.75 4.80
C GLN A 42 -6.05 -11.33 4.37
N ASP A 43 -7.08 -11.80 5.09
CA ASP A 43 -8.50 -11.48 4.77
C ASP A 43 -8.83 -9.98 4.86
N ASN A 44 -8.20 -9.26 5.79
CA ASN A 44 -8.42 -7.82 5.95
C ASN A 44 -7.10 -7.08 6.11
N PRO A 45 -6.33 -6.91 5.00
CA PRO A 45 -5.04 -6.26 5.06
C PRO A 45 -5.26 -4.78 5.40
N MET A 46 -4.83 -4.37 6.59
CA MET A 46 -4.96 -2.99 7.07
C MET A 46 -3.63 -2.26 6.93
N PRO A 47 -3.60 -1.06 6.31
CA PRO A 47 -2.36 -0.33 6.22
C PRO A 47 -1.88 0.14 7.60
N PRO A 48 -0.55 0.20 7.81
CA PRO A 48 0.02 0.51 9.12
C PRO A 48 -0.37 1.90 9.64
N TRP A 49 -0.56 2.89 8.77
CA TRP A 49 -1.04 4.21 9.19
C TRP A 49 -2.50 4.22 9.68
N LYS A 50 -3.36 3.33 9.14
CA LYS A 50 -4.74 3.18 9.62
C LYS A 50 -4.77 2.44 10.95
N TRP A 51 -3.90 1.46 11.14
CA TRP A 51 -3.68 0.80 12.43
C TRP A 51 -3.22 1.78 13.51
N ARG A 52 -2.18 2.59 13.22
CA ARG A 52 -1.69 3.61 14.16
C ARG A 52 -2.75 4.64 14.53
N LYS A 53 -3.56 5.09 13.56
CA LYS A 53 -4.67 6.01 13.83
C LYS A 53 -5.73 5.42 14.76
N LYS A 54 -6.01 4.11 14.69
CA LYS A 54 -6.95 3.48 15.63
C LYS A 54 -6.43 3.45 17.06
N GLN A 55 -5.13 3.29 17.25
CA GLN A 55 -4.52 3.26 18.59
C GLN A 55 -4.37 4.65 19.21
N ALA A 56 -4.21 5.70 18.41
CA ALA A 56 -4.09 7.07 18.90
C ALA A 56 -5.42 7.68 19.39
N VAL A 57 -6.54 6.96 19.24
CA VAL A 57 -7.90 7.38 19.67
C VAL A 57 -8.33 6.54 20.89
N VAL A 58 -7.37 6.10 21.71
CA VAL A 58 -7.60 5.42 22.99
C VAL A 58 -7.12 6.32 24.11
#